data_AF-A0A835S504-F1
#
_entry.id   AF-A0A835S504-F1
#
_cell.length_a   1.000
_cell.length_b   1.000
_cell.length_c   1.000
_cell.angle_alpha   90.00
_cell.angle_beta   90.00
_cell.angle_gamma   90.00
#
_symmetry.space_group_name_H-M   'P 1'
#
loop_
_entity.id
_entity.type
_entity.pdbx_description
1 polymer ?
#
loop_
_entity_poly.entity_id
_entity_poly.type
_entity_poly.pdbx_seq_one_letter_code
_entity_poly.pdbx_strand_id
1 'polypeptide(L)'
;MGHATLPQTEETVAEKDGGVSGRGNDFKLVGYSKFVRANPRTDRFPVLGFHHIEFWCGDATNTAGRFSFGLGMPVAARSDLSTGNSIHSSLLLRSSSLQFLFSAPYYSTDSASPQSTKSPIPSFSPSGALRFSAVHGLGVRAIAVRVADAASAFHLSVSHGARPAFPPIDLGLGFSLAEVELYGDVVLRYISHPPPSLDSPSFLPGFEDVPAPSPTFSFGIRRLDHAVGNVDDLASAVSYVASFTGFHEFAEFTATDVGTAESGLNSVVLANNEETVLIPMNEPVHGMKRRSQIQTFLDHNTGAGVQHLALATDDVLRTLREMRARSRMGGFDFMPSPPPTYYANLRRRAGDVLSEEQIKECEEIGVLVDRDDQGVLLQIFTKPVGDRPTIFLEIIQRIGCMMKDEEGKAYQKGGYKGMRGARRACG
;
A
#
# COMPACT_ATOMS: atom_id res chain seq x y z
N MET A 1 -76.63 -40.18 -3.34
CA MET A 1 -76.76 -41.10 -2.19
C MET A 1 -75.39 -41.75 -2.02
N GLY A 2 -74.79 -41.89 -0.84
CA GLY A 2 -75.13 -41.46 0.52
C GLY A 2 -73.97 -41.91 1.44
N HIS A 3 -73.61 -41.14 2.48
CA HIS A 3 -72.43 -41.41 3.31
C HIS A 3 -72.53 -42.70 4.15
N ALA A 4 -71.36 -43.30 4.46
CA ALA A 4 -71.12 -44.07 5.67
C ALA A 4 -69.67 -43.86 6.19
N THR A 5 -69.51 -43.89 7.51
CA THR A 5 -68.37 -43.49 8.37
C THR A 5 -67.59 -44.71 8.90
N LEU A 6 -66.42 -44.70 9.59
CA LEU A 6 -65.43 -43.75 10.21
C LEU A 6 -64.12 -44.64 10.39
N PRO A 7 -63.10 -44.40 11.27
CA PRO A 7 -62.34 -43.23 11.76
C PRO A 7 -60.78 -43.44 11.68
N GLN A 8 -60.02 -42.67 12.50
CA GLN A 8 -58.60 -42.81 12.95
C GLN A 8 -57.52 -42.09 12.15
N THR A 9 -56.49 -41.41 12.72
CA THR A 9 -56.19 -40.66 13.97
C THR A 9 -54.76 -40.09 13.75
N GLU A 10 -54.34 -39.07 14.50
CA GLU A 10 -53.01 -38.44 14.36
C GLU A 10 -51.87 -39.35 14.82
N GLU A 11 -50.68 -39.22 14.18
CA GLU A 11 -49.41 -39.37 14.92
C GLU A 11 -48.27 -38.56 14.28
N THR A 12 -47.36 -38.10 15.13
CA THR A 12 -46.31 -37.11 14.84
C THR A 12 -45.05 -37.71 14.21
N VAL A 13 -44.43 -37.02 13.25
CA VAL A 13 -43.06 -37.34 12.79
C VAL A 13 -42.09 -36.29 13.34
N ALA A 14 -41.12 -36.76 14.13
CA ALA A 14 -40.15 -35.90 14.80
C ALA A 14 -39.04 -35.39 13.86
N GLU A 15 -38.63 -34.14 14.05
CA GLU A 15 -37.37 -33.61 13.53
C GLU A 15 -36.19 -34.41 14.12
N LYS A 16 -35.17 -34.66 13.30
CA LYS A 16 -33.85 -35.04 13.79
C LYS A 16 -32.81 -34.03 13.36
N ASP A 17 -32.15 -33.50 14.38
CA ASP A 17 -31.12 -32.48 14.34
C ASP A 17 -29.91 -32.92 13.50
N GLY A 18 -29.30 -31.93 12.85
CA GLY A 18 -28.23 -32.07 11.87
C GLY A 18 -27.40 -30.81 11.74
N GLY A 19 -27.17 -30.12 12.87
CA GLY A 19 -26.49 -28.83 12.93
C GLY A 19 -25.08 -28.84 12.33
N VAL A 20 -24.92 -28.30 11.12
CA VAL A 20 -23.65 -27.78 10.63
C VAL A 20 -23.53 -26.34 11.14
N SER A 21 -22.82 -26.15 12.24
CA SER A 21 -22.56 -24.82 12.82
C SER A 21 -21.55 -24.04 11.96
N GLY A 22 -22.02 -23.49 10.84
CA GLY A 22 -21.28 -22.49 10.09
C GLY A 22 -21.09 -21.25 10.97
N ARG A 23 -19.87 -21.03 11.48
CA ARG A 23 -19.48 -19.74 12.03
C ARG A 23 -19.38 -18.73 10.89
N GLY A 24 -20.51 -18.12 10.54
CA GLY A 24 -20.49 -16.85 9.83
C GLY A 24 -19.73 -15.86 10.69
N ASN A 25 -18.55 -15.46 10.25
CA ASN A 25 -17.80 -14.40 10.92
C ASN A 25 -18.54 -13.10 10.61
N ASP A 26 -19.13 -12.48 11.65
CA ASP A 26 -20.07 -11.36 11.52
C ASP A 26 -19.29 -10.07 11.18
N PHE A 27 -18.75 -10.00 9.96
CA PHE A 27 -17.92 -8.91 9.47
C PHE A 27 -18.77 -7.65 9.31
N LYS A 28 -18.78 -6.83 10.36
CA LYS A 28 -19.66 -5.69 10.50
C LYS A 28 -18.89 -4.47 10.96
N LEU A 29 -18.60 -3.59 10.00
CA LEU A 29 -17.99 -2.30 10.27
C LEU A 29 -18.90 -1.47 11.20
N VAL A 30 -18.34 -0.96 12.30
CA VAL A 30 -19.03 -0.10 13.27
C VAL A 30 -18.74 1.40 13.05
N GLY A 31 -17.71 1.69 12.25
CA GLY A 31 -17.20 3.02 11.91
C GLY A 31 -16.18 3.51 12.92
N TYR A 32 -15.26 4.40 12.47
CA TYR A 32 -14.09 4.84 13.24
C TYR A 32 -14.44 5.26 14.67
N SER A 33 -15.53 6.00 14.85
CA SER A 33 -15.95 6.53 16.16
C SER A 33 -16.38 5.47 17.18
N LYS A 34 -16.67 4.24 16.73
CA LYS A 34 -17.08 3.10 17.55
C LYS A 34 -16.07 1.96 17.54
N PHE A 35 -15.06 2.03 16.68
CA PHE A 35 -14.01 1.02 16.57
C PHE A 35 -13.11 1.03 17.81
N VAL A 36 -13.12 -0.07 18.56
CA VAL A 36 -12.24 -0.27 19.71
C VAL A 36 -10.99 -1.01 19.24
N ARG A 37 -9.94 -0.25 18.94
CA ARG A 37 -8.65 -0.82 18.49
C ARG A 37 -8.05 -1.74 19.55
N ALA A 38 -7.80 -2.99 19.17
CA ALA A 38 -6.98 -3.94 19.91
C ALA A 38 -5.79 -4.36 19.05
N ASN A 39 -4.61 -4.46 19.66
CA ASN A 39 -3.44 -5.09 19.03
C ASN A 39 -3.18 -6.41 19.78
N PRO A 40 -3.70 -7.55 19.28
CA PRO A 40 -3.53 -8.86 19.89
C PRO A 40 -2.15 -9.48 19.61
N ARG A 41 -1.31 -8.81 18.81
CA ARG A 41 0.06 -9.23 18.42
C ARG A 41 0.11 -10.63 17.78
N THR A 42 -0.71 -10.83 16.75
CA THR A 42 -1.00 -12.13 16.12
C THR A 42 -0.23 -12.45 14.83
N ASP A 43 0.76 -11.64 14.42
CA ASP A 43 1.61 -11.94 13.24
C ASP A 43 2.08 -13.41 13.26
N ARG A 44 1.87 -14.13 12.16
CA ARG A 44 2.30 -15.54 12.05
C ARG A 44 3.81 -15.69 11.94
N PHE A 45 4.49 -14.66 11.43
CA PHE A 45 5.93 -14.60 11.22
C PHE A 45 6.41 -13.16 11.49
N PRO A 46 7.63 -12.94 12.00
CA PRO A 46 8.07 -11.60 12.36
C PRO A 46 8.22 -10.68 11.14
N VAL A 47 7.39 -9.64 11.06
CA VAL A 47 7.45 -8.58 10.05
C VAL A 47 8.13 -7.34 10.63
N LEU A 48 9.23 -6.91 10.01
CA LEU A 48 10.09 -5.83 10.51
C LEU A 48 9.70 -4.45 9.97
N GLY A 49 9.14 -4.38 8.76
CA GLY A 49 8.75 -3.13 8.11
C GLY A 49 8.61 -3.27 6.59
N PHE A 50 8.20 -2.21 5.91
CA PHE A 50 8.29 -2.14 4.45
C PHE A 50 9.74 -2.18 3.98
N HIS A 51 10.01 -2.91 2.89
CA HIS A 51 11.31 -2.97 2.24
C HIS A 51 11.35 -2.11 0.97
N HIS A 52 10.46 -2.36 0.02
CA HIS A 52 10.37 -1.64 -1.24
C HIS A 52 8.98 -1.80 -1.88
N ILE A 53 8.68 -0.96 -2.87
CA ILE A 53 7.55 -1.14 -3.78
C ILE A 53 8.10 -1.35 -5.19
N GLU A 54 7.68 -2.41 -5.87
CA GLU A 54 8.00 -2.63 -7.30
C GLU A 54 6.82 -2.21 -8.19
N PHE A 55 7.10 -1.32 -9.12
CA PHE A 55 6.24 -0.97 -10.23
C PHE A 55 6.63 -1.78 -11.46
N TRP A 56 5.65 -2.43 -12.09
CA TRP A 56 5.79 -2.91 -13.46
C TRP A 56 5.34 -1.81 -14.42
N CYS A 57 6.15 -1.59 -15.46
CA CYS A 57 5.99 -0.47 -16.37
C CYS A 57 6.47 -0.82 -17.78
N GLY A 58 5.99 -0.08 -18.78
CA GLY A 58 6.40 -0.28 -20.18
C GLY A 58 7.84 0.15 -20.48
N ASP A 59 8.36 1.13 -19.74
CA ASP A 59 9.76 1.55 -19.79
C ASP A 59 10.24 2.04 -18.42
N ALA A 60 11.23 1.35 -17.86
CA ALA A 60 11.78 1.64 -16.54
C ALA A 60 12.53 2.98 -16.51
N THR A 61 13.22 3.34 -17.60
CA THR A 61 14.08 4.53 -17.68
C THR A 61 13.30 5.82 -17.53
N ASN A 62 12.24 5.99 -18.33
CA ASN A 62 11.37 7.17 -18.29
C ASN A 62 10.54 7.21 -17.01
N THR A 63 10.03 6.06 -16.55
CA THR A 63 9.22 5.99 -15.32
C THR A 63 10.07 6.35 -14.10
N ALA A 64 11.23 5.70 -13.91
CA ALA A 64 12.15 6.01 -12.83
C ALA A 64 12.72 7.43 -12.93
N GLY A 65 13.04 7.92 -14.15
CA GLY A 65 13.48 9.29 -14.37
C GLY A 65 12.44 10.33 -13.91
N ARG A 66 11.17 10.12 -14.27
CA ARG A 66 10.06 10.99 -13.85
C ARG A 66 9.81 10.94 -12.35
N PHE A 67 9.79 9.74 -11.74
CA PHE A 67 9.60 9.59 -10.30
C PHE A 67 10.79 10.19 -9.52
N SER A 68 12.02 10.01 -10.00
CA SER A 68 13.22 10.59 -9.42
C SER A 68 13.11 12.12 -9.38
N PHE A 69 12.91 12.75 -10.54
CA PHE A 69 12.76 14.19 -10.64
C PHE A 69 11.55 14.72 -9.85
N GLY A 70 10.41 14.04 -9.92
CA GLY A 70 9.15 14.47 -9.30
C GLY A 70 9.08 14.29 -7.79
N LEU A 71 9.82 13.35 -7.19
CA LEU A 71 9.82 13.06 -5.74
C LEU A 71 11.13 13.41 -5.03
N GLY A 72 12.20 13.72 -5.77
CA GLY A 72 13.52 13.94 -5.17
C GLY A 72 14.13 12.62 -4.70
N MET A 73 14.05 11.58 -5.54
CA MET A 73 14.52 10.23 -5.21
C MET A 73 15.58 9.78 -6.23
N PRO A 74 16.89 10.00 -5.97
CA PRO A 74 17.94 9.60 -6.90
C PRO A 74 17.94 8.08 -7.14
N VAL A 75 18.41 7.69 -8.33
CA VAL A 75 18.72 6.29 -8.63
C VAL A 75 19.86 5.86 -7.70
N ALA A 76 19.66 4.79 -6.95
CA ALA A 76 20.60 4.28 -5.96
C ALA A 76 21.17 2.90 -6.32
N ALA A 77 20.43 2.11 -7.12
CA ALA A 77 20.91 0.85 -7.67
C ALA A 77 20.24 0.54 -9.01
N ARG A 78 20.85 -0.32 -9.83
CA ARG A 78 20.30 -0.79 -11.11
C ARG A 78 20.54 -2.28 -11.31
N SER A 79 19.71 -2.91 -12.12
CA SER A 79 20.01 -4.17 -12.80
C SER A 79 19.46 -4.11 -14.21
N ASP A 80 20.33 -4.11 -15.20
CA ASP A 80 20.01 -3.93 -16.62
C ASP A 80 21.10 -4.59 -17.50
N LEU A 81 21.07 -4.34 -18.82
CA LEU A 81 22.07 -4.89 -19.74
C LEU A 81 23.53 -4.53 -19.38
N SER A 82 23.77 -3.38 -18.75
CA SER A 82 25.12 -2.98 -18.32
C SER A 82 25.63 -3.81 -17.14
N THR A 83 24.73 -4.36 -16.33
CA THR A 83 25.01 -5.27 -15.21
C THR A 83 24.90 -6.76 -15.61
N GLY A 84 24.79 -7.07 -16.91
CA GLY A 84 24.61 -8.42 -17.43
C GLY A 84 23.20 -9.01 -17.31
N ASN A 85 22.18 -8.23 -16.91
CA ASN A 85 20.79 -8.67 -16.89
C ASN A 85 20.13 -8.43 -18.26
N SER A 86 19.91 -9.50 -19.02
CA SER A 86 19.24 -9.45 -20.33
C SER A 86 17.73 -9.73 -20.28
N ILE A 87 17.15 -9.94 -19.09
CA ILE A 87 15.73 -10.31 -18.92
C ILE A 87 14.86 -9.06 -18.70
N HIS A 88 15.36 -8.11 -17.91
CA HIS A 88 14.65 -6.87 -17.63
C HIS A 88 15.60 -5.71 -17.28
N SER A 89 15.13 -4.49 -17.48
CA SER A 89 15.71 -3.29 -16.86
C SER A 89 15.00 -3.01 -15.54
N SER A 90 15.75 -2.79 -14.47
CA SER A 90 15.25 -2.53 -13.11
C SER A 90 16.04 -1.39 -12.47
N LEU A 91 15.37 -0.27 -12.20
CA LEU A 91 15.98 0.92 -11.61
C LEU A 91 15.40 1.18 -10.22
N LEU A 92 16.27 1.22 -9.21
CA LEU A 92 15.90 1.49 -7.82
C LEU A 92 16.10 2.97 -7.49
N LEU A 93 15.02 3.67 -7.16
CA LEU A 93 15.05 5.00 -6.56
C LEU A 93 15.02 4.91 -5.04
N ARG A 94 15.78 5.78 -4.36
CA ARG A 94 15.86 5.80 -2.89
C ARG A 94 15.81 7.22 -2.34
N SER A 95 15.04 7.44 -1.28
CA SER A 95 15.17 8.61 -0.41
C SER A 95 14.99 8.17 1.04
N SER A 96 16.07 8.31 1.83
CA SER A 96 16.21 7.67 3.16
C SER A 96 15.88 6.16 3.09
N SER A 97 14.84 5.67 3.78
CA SER A 97 14.42 4.27 3.74
C SER A 97 13.30 3.97 2.73
N LEU A 98 12.72 4.98 2.07
CA LEU A 98 11.78 4.74 0.96
C LEU A 98 12.55 4.21 -0.26
N GLN A 99 12.09 3.08 -0.79
CA GLN A 99 12.65 2.41 -1.96
C GLN A 99 11.56 2.12 -2.98
N PHE A 100 11.68 2.67 -4.19
CA PHE A 100 10.82 2.36 -5.33
C PHE A 100 11.64 1.70 -6.43
N LEU A 101 11.23 0.53 -6.87
CA LEU A 101 11.84 -0.23 -7.95
C LEU A 101 10.94 -0.12 -9.18
N PHE A 102 11.52 0.22 -10.33
CA PHE A 102 10.80 0.30 -11.61
C PHE A 102 11.37 -0.75 -12.54
N SER A 103 10.55 -1.71 -12.92
CA SER A 103 10.97 -2.87 -13.70
C SER A 103 10.19 -2.94 -15.02
N ALA A 104 10.92 -3.10 -16.11
CA ALA A 104 10.38 -3.23 -17.46
C ALA A 104 11.06 -4.40 -18.20
N PRO A 105 10.30 -5.25 -18.91
CA PRO A 105 10.86 -6.42 -19.59
C PRO A 105 11.68 -6.01 -20.81
N TYR A 106 12.80 -6.69 -21.04
CA TYR A 106 13.40 -6.72 -22.37
C TYR A 106 12.64 -7.70 -23.26
N TYR A 107 12.72 -7.51 -24.57
CA TYR A 107 12.23 -8.50 -25.52
C TYR A 107 13.17 -9.70 -25.52
N SER A 108 12.61 -10.90 -25.30
CA SER A 108 13.31 -12.16 -25.47
C SER A 108 12.51 -13.06 -26.40
N THR A 109 13.17 -13.65 -27.39
CA THR A 109 12.60 -14.74 -28.18
C THR A 109 12.79 -16.06 -27.43
N ASP A 110 11.82 -16.96 -27.49
CA ASP A 110 11.91 -18.31 -26.86
C ASP A 110 13.10 -19.15 -27.37
N SER A 111 13.75 -18.72 -28.45
CA SER A 111 14.97 -19.27 -29.04
C SER A 111 16.29 -18.72 -28.49
N ALA A 112 16.26 -17.78 -27.53
CA ALA A 112 17.47 -17.30 -26.88
C ALA A 112 18.13 -18.46 -26.10
N SER A 113 19.37 -18.80 -26.48
CA SER A 113 20.15 -19.86 -25.83
C SER A 113 20.19 -19.66 -24.31
N PRO A 114 20.08 -20.73 -23.49
CA PRO A 114 20.14 -20.64 -22.02
C PRO A 114 21.57 -20.37 -21.52
N GLN A 115 22.16 -19.24 -21.94
CA GLN A 115 23.23 -18.60 -21.19
C GLN A 115 22.63 -18.11 -19.88
N SER A 116 23.25 -18.52 -18.78
CA SER A 116 22.79 -18.36 -17.40
C SER A 116 22.76 -16.89 -16.93
N THR A 117 21.86 -16.08 -17.50
CA THR A 117 21.54 -14.74 -16.98
C THR A 117 20.63 -14.91 -15.76
N LYS A 118 21.26 -15.05 -14.58
CA LYS A 118 20.53 -15.05 -13.31
C LYS A 118 19.92 -13.67 -13.11
N SER A 119 18.60 -13.56 -13.29
CA SER A 119 17.87 -12.37 -12.89
C SER A 119 18.02 -12.13 -11.38
N PRO A 120 18.38 -10.92 -10.93
CA PRO A 120 18.32 -10.53 -9.52
C PRO A 120 16.92 -10.56 -8.90
N ILE A 121 15.88 -10.65 -9.73
CA ILE A 121 14.48 -10.87 -9.33
C ILE A 121 14.00 -12.15 -10.03
N PRO A 122 14.24 -13.34 -9.44
CA PRO A 122 13.88 -14.61 -10.07
C PRO A 122 12.37 -14.80 -10.33
N SER A 123 11.51 -14.03 -9.65
CA SER A 123 10.06 -13.99 -9.86
C SER A 123 9.62 -13.11 -11.04
N PHE A 124 10.52 -12.36 -11.67
CA PHE A 124 10.17 -11.50 -12.81
C PHE A 124 9.83 -12.34 -14.05
N SER A 125 8.61 -12.18 -14.55
CA SER A 125 8.13 -12.81 -15.79
C SER A 125 7.98 -11.76 -16.89
N PRO A 126 8.74 -11.81 -17.99
CA PRO A 126 8.61 -10.84 -19.07
C PRO A 126 7.22 -10.80 -19.71
N SER A 127 6.62 -11.96 -19.96
CA SER A 127 5.24 -12.06 -20.47
C SER A 127 4.21 -11.61 -19.44
N GLY A 128 4.43 -11.88 -18.14
CA GLY A 128 3.65 -11.34 -17.04
C GLY A 128 3.69 -9.81 -16.98
N ALA A 129 4.88 -9.20 -17.09
CA ALA A 129 5.07 -7.75 -17.04
C ALA A 129 4.48 -7.02 -18.25
N LEU A 130 4.59 -7.62 -19.45
CA LEU A 130 3.90 -7.11 -20.65
C LEU A 130 2.38 -7.15 -20.49
N ARG A 131 1.83 -8.28 -20.01
CA ARG A 131 0.38 -8.41 -19.75
C ARG A 131 -0.10 -7.43 -18.70
N PHE A 132 0.59 -7.33 -17.56
CA PHE A 132 0.27 -6.40 -16.48
C PHE A 132 0.24 -4.95 -16.99
N SER A 133 1.27 -4.54 -17.74
CA SER A 133 1.36 -3.17 -18.30
C SER A 133 0.23 -2.88 -19.29
N ALA A 134 -0.21 -3.89 -20.06
CA ALA A 134 -1.37 -3.75 -20.96
C ALA A 134 -2.70 -3.65 -20.17
N VAL A 135 -2.89 -4.49 -19.16
CA VAL A 135 -4.15 -4.55 -18.37
C VAL A 135 -4.31 -3.33 -17.47
N HIS A 136 -3.26 -2.89 -16.77
CA HIS A 136 -3.36 -1.83 -15.74
C HIS A 136 -2.73 -0.49 -16.15
N GLY A 137 -1.80 -0.49 -17.12
CA GLY A 137 -0.90 0.64 -17.35
C GLY A 137 0.28 0.62 -16.36
N LEU A 138 0.72 1.80 -15.91
CA LEU A 138 1.66 1.89 -14.78
C LEU A 138 0.95 1.48 -13.48
N GLY A 139 1.48 0.47 -12.78
CA GLY A 139 0.92 -0.01 -11.52
C GLY A 139 1.97 -0.70 -10.63
N VAL A 140 1.63 -0.85 -9.35
CA VAL A 140 2.44 -1.61 -8.39
C VAL A 140 2.20 -3.10 -8.59
N ARG A 141 3.26 -3.86 -8.86
CA ARG A 141 3.22 -5.32 -8.89
C ARG A 141 3.47 -5.93 -7.51
N ALA A 142 4.47 -5.43 -6.78
CA ALA A 142 4.88 -6.03 -5.50
C ALA A 142 4.92 -4.99 -4.38
N ILE A 143 4.25 -5.31 -3.27
CA ILE A 143 4.49 -4.68 -1.97
C ILE A 143 5.49 -5.58 -1.24
N ALA A 144 6.73 -5.13 -1.05
CA ALA A 144 7.75 -5.93 -0.38
C ALA A 144 7.89 -5.53 1.09
N VAL A 145 7.85 -6.52 1.97
CA VAL A 145 8.06 -6.38 3.42
C VAL A 145 9.33 -7.14 3.83
N ARG A 146 10.10 -6.54 4.74
CA ARG A 146 11.22 -7.22 5.38
C ARG A 146 10.69 -8.12 6.49
N VAL A 147 11.05 -9.39 6.46
CA VAL A 147 10.71 -10.40 7.47
C VAL A 147 11.98 -10.99 8.06
N ALA A 148 11.86 -11.68 9.20
CA ALA A 148 12.99 -12.40 9.79
C ALA A 148 13.53 -13.52 8.88
N ASP A 149 12.63 -14.29 8.25
CA ASP A 149 12.96 -15.38 7.33
C ASP A 149 11.85 -15.49 6.25
N ALA A 150 12.22 -15.34 4.98
CA ALA A 150 11.27 -15.31 3.86
C ALA A 150 10.70 -16.68 3.51
N ALA A 151 11.45 -17.76 3.75
CA ALA A 151 10.98 -19.13 3.51
C ALA A 151 9.94 -19.54 4.57
N SER A 152 10.23 -19.27 5.83
CA SER A 152 9.31 -19.45 6.96
C SER A 152 8.04 -18.63 6.77
N ALA A 153 8.15 -17.33 6.43
CA ALA A 153 7.01 -16.46 6.16
C ALA A 153 6.12 -17.01 5.03
N PHE A 154 6.71 -17.48 3.93
CA PHE A 154 5.97 -18.10 2.82
C PHE A 154 5.25 -19.39 3.25
N HIS A 155 5.95 -20.32 3.91
CA HIS A 155 5.34 -21.59 4.33
C HIS A 155 4.21 -21.39 5.36
N LEU A 156 4.40 -20.48 6.32
CA LEU A 156 3.38 -20.08 7.29
C LEU A 156 2.18 -19.40 6.60
N SER A 157 2.41 -18.56 5.59
CA SER A 157 1.33 -17.94 4.83
C SER A 157 0.52 -18.97 4.03
N VAL A 158 1.20 -19.84 3.26
CA VAL A 158 0.53 -20.86 2.42
C VAL A 158 -0.24 -21.88 3.28
N SER A 159 0.32 -22.31 4.41
CA SER A 159 -0.40 -23.18 5.38
C SER A 159 -1.64 -22.53 6.01
N HIS A 160 -1.76 -21.21 5.94
CA HIS A 160 -2.93 -20.43 6.39
C HIS A 160 -3.73 -19.82 5.24
N GLY A 161 -3.62 -20.40 4.04
CA GLY A 161 -4.50 -20.13 2.91
C GLY A 161 -3.97 -19.12 1.88
N ALA A 162 -2.76 -18.58 2.03
CA ALA A 162 -2.17 -17.73 1.01
C ALA A 162 -1.97 -18.50 -0.31
N ARG A 163 -2.33 -17.88 -1.43
CA ARG A 163 -2.05 -18.43 -2.75
C ARG A 163 -0.58 -18.15 -3.12
N PRO A 164 0.24 -19.18 -3.39
CA PRO A 164 1.67 -19.00 -3.68
C PRO A 164 1.87 -18.37 -5.07
N ALA A 165 2.63 -17.28 -5.14
CA ALA A 165 2.96 -16.61 -6.39
C ALA A 165 4.40 -16.95 -6.85
N PHE A 166 5.36 -17.00 -5.92
CA PHE A 166 6.72 -17.44 -6.18
C PHE A 166 7.31 -18.15 -4.94
N PRO A 167 7.84 -19.38 -5.07
CA PRO A 167 8.38 -20.12 -3.94
C PRO A 167 9.67 -19.49 -3.39
N PRO A 168 10.07 -19.80 -2.14
CA PRO A 168 11.29 -19.26 -1.55
C PRO A 168 12.54 -19.63 -2.34
N ILE A 169 13.40 -18.64 -2.56
CA ILE A 169 14.70 -18.80 -3.20
C ILE A 169 15.79 -18.09 -2.38
N ASP A 170 17.01 -18.65 -2.39
CA ASP A 170 18.22 -17.98 -1.93
C ASP A 170 18.81 -17.15 -3.09
N LEU A 171 18.98 -15.85 -2.88
CA LEU A 171 19.60 -14.92 -3.82
C LEU A 171 21.13 -14.85 -3.64
N GLY A 172 21.66 -15.50 -2.60
CA GLY A 172 23.05 -15.40 -2.15
C GLY A 172 23.24 -14.38 -1.04
N LEU A 173 24.40 -14.42 -0.37
CA LEU A 173 24.76 -13.52 0.74
C LEU A 173 23.75 -13.51 1.91
N GLY A 174 22.96 -14.58 2.06
CA GLY A 174 21.90 -14.70 3.06
C GLY A 174 20.60 -13.96 2.72
N PHE A 175 20.46 -13.42 1.50
CA PHE A 175 19.21 -12.84 1.03
C PHE A 175 18.27 -13.94 0.55
N SER A 176 17.01 -13.90 1.01
CA SER A 176 15.96 -14.79 0.51
C SER A 176 14.72 -14.00 0.09
N LEU A 177 14.05 -14.47 -0.97
CA LEU A 177 12.86 -13.87 -1.57
C LEU A 177 11.77 -14.93 -1.73
N ALA A 178 10.53 -14.59 -1.40
CA ALA A 178 9.34 -15.39 -1.69
C ALA A 178 8.13 -14.47 -1.96
N GLU A 179 7.09 -14.95 -2.64
CA GLU A 179 5.89 -14.15 -2.96
C GLU A 179 4.59 -14.93 -2.81
N VAL A 180 3.56 -14.27 -2.28
CA VAL A 180 2.17 -14.75 -2.27
C VAL A 180 1.24 -13.71 -2.88
N GLU A 181 0.12 -14.13 -3.44
CA GLU A 181 -0.93 -13.22 -3.95
C GLU A 181 -1.53 -12.41 -2.79
N LEU A 182 -1.62 -11.08 -2.96
CA LEU A 182 -2.21 -10.17 -1.98
C LEU A 182 -3.65 -9.79 -2.36
N TYR A 183 -3.83 -9.14 -3.51
CA TYR A 183 -5.13 -8.85 -4.14
C TYR A 183 -4.94 -8.53 -5.63
N GLY A 184 -5.87 -8.96 -6.48
CA GLY A 184 -5.73 -8.82 -7.93
C GLY A 184 -4.40 -9.40 -8.43
N ASP A 185 -3.73 -8.68 -9.32
CA ASP A 185 -2.38 -9.00 -9.80
C ASP A 185 -1.25 -8.40 -8.92
N VAL A 186 -1.53 -8.06 -7.65
CA VAL A 186 -0.52 -7.57 -6.68
C VAL A 186 -0.04 -8.70 -5.78
N VAL A 187 1.28 -8.81 -5.60
CA VAL A 187 1.90 -9.76 -4.65
C VAL A 187 2.41 -9.08 -3.39
N LEU A 188 2.34 -9.81 -2.27
CA LEU A 188 3.11 -9.52 -1.07
C LEU A 188 4.42 -10.28 -1.17
N ARG A 189 5.54 -9.55 -1.28
CA ARG A 189 6.88 -10.11 -1.37
C ARG A 189 7.54 -10.12 0.00
N TYR A 190 8.02 -11.28 0.43
CA TYR A 190 8.86 -11.43 1.61
C TYR A 190 10.32 -11.32 1.22
N ILE A 191 11.06 -10.44 1.90
CA ILE A 191 12.52 -10.37 1.82
C ILE A 191 13.10 -10.59 3.22
N SER A 192 14.05 -11.50 3.37
CA SER A 192 14.89 -11.62 4.57
C SER A 192 16.35 -11.50 4.19
N HIS A 193 17.14 -10.82 5.02
CA HIS A 193 18.59 -10.70 4.86
C HIS A 193 19.27 -10.37 6.21
N PRO A 194 20.56 -10.70 6.39
CA PRO A 194 21.32 -10.35 7.59
C PRO A 194 21.34 -8.83 7.86
N PRO A 195 21.70 -8.39 9.09
CA PRO A 195 21.98 -6.99 9.37
C PRO A 195 23.02 -6.42 8.37
N PRO A 196 22.83 -5.19 7.83
CA PRO A 196 23.78 -4.63 6.88
C PRO A 196 25.21 -4.55 7.42
N SER A 197 26.16 -5.01 6.62
CA SER A 197 27.61 -4.88 6.81
C SER A 197 28.22 -4.02 5.70
N LEU A 198 29.51 -3.69 5.80
CA LEU A 198 30.24 -2.94 4.75
C LEU A 198 30.22 -3.65 3.39
N ASP A 199 30.18 -4.99 3.39
CA ASP A 199 30.19 -5.83 2.17
C ASP A 199 28.78 -6.27 1.72
N SER A 200 27.72 -5.78 2.38
CA SER A 200 26.35 -6.09 2.00
C SER A 200 25.93 -5.31 0.75
N PRO A 201 25.24 -5.92 -0.24
CA PRO A 201 24.71 -5.19 -1.38
C PRO A 201 23.69 -4.15 -0.90
N SER A 202 23.67 -2.95 -1.50
CA SER A 202 22.78 -1.89 -1.00
C SER A 202 21.28 -2.18 -1.24
N PHE A 203 20.94 -3.17 -2.07
CA PHE A 203 19.56 -3.59 -2.32
C PHE A 203 19.39 -5.12 -2.30
N LEU A 204 19.53 -5.78 -3.46
CA LEU A 204 19.46 -7.24 -3.61
C LEU A 204 20.72 -7.72 -4.36
N PRO A 205 21.19 -8.97 -4.13
CA PRO A 205 22.31 -9.53 -4.89
C PRO A 205 22.08 -9.45 -6.40
N GLY A 206 23.10 -8.99 -7.13
CA GLY A 206 23.03 -8.79 -8.59
C GLY A 206 22.48 -7.43 -9.05
N PHE A 207 22.13 -6.53 -8.12
CA PHE A 207 22.03 -5.10 -8.40
C PHE A 207 23.40 -4.43 -8.22
N GLU A 208 23.73 -3.48 -9.11
CA GLU A 208 24.90 -2.61 -8.98
C GLU A 208 24.49 -1.25 -8.42
N ASP A 209 25.29 -0.71 -7.50
CA ASP A 209 25.04 0.59 -6.89
C ASP A 209 25.27 1.74 -7.88
N VAL A 210 24.42 2.75 -7.80
CA VAL A 210 24.56 3.98 -8.59
C VAL A 210 25.03 5.09 -7.65
N PRO A 211 26.24 5.66 -7.87
CA PRO A 211 26.74 6.75 -7.04
C PRO A 211 25.77 7.94 -7.05
N ALA A 212 25.38 8.39 -5.86
CA ALA A 212 24.51 9.56 -5.73
C ALA A 212 25.20 10.82 -6.29
N PRO A 213 24.47 11.70 -6.99
CA PRO A 213 25.01 12.98 -7.42
C PRO A 213 25.38 13.84 -6.21
N SER A 214 26.41 14.68 -6.36
CA SER A 214 26.82 15.66 -5.34
C SER A 214 26.55 17.08 -5.84
N PRO A 215 25.79 17.92 -5.09
CA PRO A 215 25.13 17.62 -3.82
C PRO A 215 23.96 16.64 -3.97
N THR A 216 23.69 15.87 -2.90
CA THR A 216 22.63 14.86 -2.89
C THR A 216 21.25 15.47 -3.11
N PHE A 217 20.61 15.05 -4.20
CA PHE A 217 19.26 15.45 -4.56
C PHE A 217 18.23 14.75 -3.66
N SER A 218 17.50 15.50 -2.81
CA SER A 218 16.35 14.97 -2.06
C SER A 218 15.40 16.08 -1.59
N PHE A 219 14.09 15.78 -1.60
CA PHE A 219 13.04 16.70 -1.12
C PHE A 219 12.64 16.44 0.35
N GLY A 220 13.21 15.43 1.01
CA GLY A 220 12.95 15.12 2.42
C GLY A 220 11.97 13.96 2.66
N ILE A 221 11.46 13.30 1.61
CA ILE A 221 10.67 12.07 1.75
C ILE A 221 11.53 10.97 2.41
N ARG A 222 10.98 10.30 3.42
CA ARG A 222 11.73 9.39 4.30
C ARG A 222 11.38 7.91 4.17
N ARG A 223 10.10 7.56 4.19
CA ARG A 223 9.60 6.17 4.26
C ARG A 223 8.23 6.05 3.61
N LEU A 224 7.81 4.82 3.33
CA LEU A 224 6.41 4.50 3.12
C LEU A 224 5.70 4.49 4.49
N ASP A 225 4.57 5.18 4.61
CA ASP A 225 3.72 5.17 5.80
C ASP A 225 2.65 4.07 5.70
N HIS A 226 2.02 3.94 4.54
CA HIS A 226 1.04 2.90 4.22
C HIS A 226 0.86 2.71 2.70
N ALA A 227 0.34 1.55 2.29
CA ALA A 227 0.05 1.22 0.89
C ALA A 227 -1.38 0.66 0.76
N VAL A 228 -2.22 1.32 -0.02
CA VAL A 228 -3.67 1.10 -0.05
C VAL A 228 -4.09 0.30 -1.27
N GLY A 229 -4.79 -0.81 -1.04
CA GLY A 229 -5.48 -1.59 -2.07
C GLY A 229 -6.93 -1.15 -2.27
N ASN A 230 -7.41 -1.24 -3.50
CA ASN A 230 -8.84 -1.26 -3.80
C ASN A 230 -9.23 -2.67 -4.24
N VAL A 231 -10.37 -3.15 -3.73
CA VAL A 231 -10.92 -4.50 -3.95
C VAL A 231 -12.42 -4.43 -4.21
N ASP A 232 -12.97 -5.47 -4.83
CA ASP A 232 -14.41 -5.57 -5.12
C ASP A 232 -15.25 -5.92 -3.86
N ASP A 233 -14.70 -6.72 -2.95
CA ASP A 233 -15.33 -7.13 -1.68
C ASP A 233 -14.31 -7.02 -0.52
N LEU A 234 -14.56 -6.13 0.44
CA LEU A 234 -13.62 -5.85 1.53
C LEU A 234 -13.55 -6.99 2.53
N ALA A 235 -14.69 -7.63 2.83
CA ALA A 235 -14.80 -8.68 3.83
C ALA A 235 -13.90 -9.89 3.47
N SER A 236 -14.00 -10.38 2.23
CA SER A 236 -13.18 -11.50 1.75
C SER A 236 -11.71 -11.12 1.64
N ALA A 237 -11.39 -9.90 1.19
CA ALA A 237 -10.00 -9.44 1.07
C ALA A 237 -9.32 -9.29 2.44
N VAL A 238 -9.97 -8.63 3.40
CA VAL A 238 -9.50 -8.50 4.78
C VAL A 238 -9.34 -9.88 5.42
N SER A 239 -10.37 -10.73 5.33
CA SER A 239 -10.34 -12.09 5.87
C SER A 239 -9.20 -12.91 5.27
N TYR A 240 -8.99 -12.87 3.95
CA TYR A 240 -7.87 -13.55 3.27
C TYR A 240 -6.51 -13.07 3.78
N VAL A 241 -6.24 -11.75 3.74
CA VAL A 241 -4.93 -11.20 4.12
C VAL A 241 -4.65 -11.38 5.61
N ALA A 242 -5.61 -11.11 6.49
CA ALA A 242 -5.48 -11.32 7.93
C ALA A 242 -5.30 -12.82 8.25
N SER A 243 -5.99 -13.71 7.54
CA SER A 243 -5.86 -15.17 7.75
C SER A 243 -4.45 -15.66 7.53
N PHE A 244 -3.75 -15.23 6.46
CA PHE A 244 -2.40 -15.75 6.19
C PHE A 244 -1.26 -14.97 6.84
N THR A 245 -1.43 -13.66 7.09
CA THR A 245 -0.40 -12.84 7.75
C THR A 245 -0.47 -12.89 9.27
N GLY A 246 -1.67 -13.01 9.84
CA GLY A 246 -1.92 -12.75 11.26
C GLY A 246 -2.06 -11.27 11.62
N PHE A 247 -2.03 -10.37 10.64
CA PHE A 247 -2.20 -8.92 10.84
C PHE A 247 -3.56 -8.61 11.46
N HIS A 248 -3.58 -7.64 12.38
CA HIS A 248 -4.80 -7.20 13.07
C HIS A 248 -5.42 -5.96 12.43
N GLU A 249 -6.72 -5.77 12.68
CA GLU A 249 -7.42 -4.55 12.32
C GLU A 249 -6.94 -3.38 13.19
N PHE A 250 -6.32 -2.40 12.54
CA PHE A 250 -5.76 -1.21 13.17
C PHE A 250 -6.78 -0.07 13.25
N ALA A 251 -7.59 0.09 12.22
CA ALA A 251 -8.65 1.08 12.10
C ALA A 251 -9.61 0.70 10.97
N GLU A 252 -10.82 1.22 11.02
CA GLU A 252 -11.81 1.11 9.95
C GLU A 252 -12.49 2.46 9.68
N PHE A 253 -13.05 2.59 8.48
CA PHE A 253 -13.84 3.74 8.06
C PHE A 253 -15.03 3.27 7.22
N THR A 254 -16.22 3.71 7.59
CA THR A 254 -17.45 3.47 6.82
C THR A 254 -17.74 4.64 5.87
N ALA A 255 -18.66 4.48 4.92
CA ALA A 255 -19.09 5.60 4.07
C ALA A 255 -19.64 6.82 4.88
N THR A 256 -20.24 6.59 6.05
CA THR A 256 -20.68 7.68 6.96
C THR A 256 -19.51 8.35 7.68
N ASP A 257 -18.39 7.64 7.91
CA ASP A 257 -17.15 8.28 8.31
C ASP A 257 -16.57 9.09 7.14
N VAL A 258 -16.40 8.48 5.96
CA VAL A 258 -15.62 9.09 4.86
C VAL A 258 -16.35 10.27 4.20
N GLY A 259 -17.68 10.23 4.14
CA GLY A 259 -18.53 11.43 4.15
C GLY A 259 -18.20 12.55 3.15
N THR A 260 -18.36 12.29 1.85
CA THR A 260 -19.07 13.28 1.02
C THR A 260 -20.54 12.89 0.95
N ALA A 261 -21.45 13.84 0.73
CA ALA A 261 -22.87 13.54 0.58
C ALA A 261 -23.22 12.85 -0.77
N GLU A 262 -22.20 12.52 -1.58
CA GLU A 262 -22.37 12.13 -2.98
C GLU A 262 -21.65 10.82 -3.34
N SER A 263 -20.50 10.51 -2.74
CA SER A 263 -19.77 9.25 -2.96
C SER A 263 -19.24 8.66 -1.65
N GLY A 264 -19.13 7.33 -1.59
CA GLY A 264 -18.71 6.59 -0.40
C GLY A 264 -17.75 5.44 -0.72
N LEU A 265 -17.01 5.04 0.31
CA LEU A 265 -16.17 3.85 0.37
C LEU A 265 -16.24 3.30 1.80
N ASN A 266 -16.04 1.99 1.94
CA ASN A 266 -15.67 1.39 3.21
C ASN A 266 -14.18 1.03 3.16
N SER A 267 -13.50 1.06 4.30
CA SER A 267 -12.06 0.83 4.40
C SER A 267 -11.71 0.12 5.71
N VAL A 268 -10.80 -0.85 5.65
CA VAL A 268 -10.19 -1.49 6.83
C VAL A 268 -8.68 -1.47 6.67
N VAL A 269 -7.98 -1.13 7.74
CA VAL A 269 -6.52 -1.06 7.83
C VAL A 269 -6.01 -2.29 8.55
N LEU A 270 -5.26 -3.15 7.85
CA LEU A 270 -4.49 -4.22 8.49
C LEU A 270 -3.10 -3.72 8.87
N ALA A 271 -2.60 -4.18 10.03
CA ALA A 271 -1.28 -3.85 10.54
C ALA A 271 -0.55 -5.08 11.09
N ASN A 272 0.79 -5.05 11.02
CA ASN A 272 1.63 -6.02 11.74
C ASN A 272 1.69 -5.71 13.25
N ASN A 273 2.30 -6.61 14.04
CA ASN A 273 2.43 -6.50 15.50
C ASN A 273 3.00 -5.16 15.99
N GLU A 274 4.00 -4.62 15.30
CA GLU A 274 4.65 -3.34 15.61
C GLU A 274 3.98 -2.12 14.95
N GLU A 275 2.95 -2.36 14.14
CA GLU A 275 2.17 -1.36 13.42
C GLU A 275 3.04 -0.47 12.48
N THR A 276 4.16 -1.03 12.00
CA THR A 276 5.15 -0.45 11.07
C THR A 276 4.85 -0.75 9.61
N VAL A 277 4.04 -1.78 9.34
CA VAL A 277 3.47 -2.12 8.03
C VAL A 277 1.98 -1.92 8.13
N LEU A 278 1.43 -1.08 7.25
CA LEU A 278 0.00 -0.73 7.22
C LEU A 278 -0.53 -0.94 5.80
N ILE A 279 -1.48 -1.86 5.64
CA ILE A 279 -2.11 -2.20 4.37
C ILE A 279 -3.61 -1.96 4.49
N PRO A 280 -4.10 -0.73 4.18
CA PRO A 280 -5.51 -0.47 4.00
C PRO A 280 -6.06 -1.15 2.75
N MET A 281 -7.31 -1.59 2.83
CA MET A 281 -8.10 -2.06 1.70
C MET A 281 -9.43 -1.30 1.66
N ASN A 282 -9.90 -0.94 0.47
CA ASN A 282 -11.17 -0.24 0.27
C ASN A 282 -12.09 -1.01 -0.68
N GLU A 283 -13.40 -0.92 -0.43
CA GLU A 283 -14.47 -1.35 -1.36
C GLU A 283 -15.37 -0.15 -1.77
N PRO A 284 -16.02 -0.22 -2.95
CA PRO A 284 -17.01 0.78 -3.36
C PRO A 284 -18.31 0.65 -2.56
N VAL A 285 -18.89 1.78 -2.14
CA VAL A 285 -20.28 1.80 -1.67
C VAL A 285 -21.20 2.22 -2.82
N HIS A 286 -22.08 1.28 -3.20
CA HIS A 286 -23.06 1.46 -4.28
C HIS A 286 -24.30 2.24 -3.81
N GLY A 287 -25.13 2.71 -4.76
CA GLY A 287 -26.39 3.42 -4.47
C GLY A 287 -26.24 4.90 -4.07
N MET A 288 -25.03 5.44 -4.06
CA MET A 288 -24.74 6.86 -3.79
C MET A 288 -25.00 7.74 -5.03
N LYS A 289 -25.17 9.06 -4.83
CA LYS A 289 -25.54 10.01 -5.91
C LYS A 289 -24.50 10.13 -7.04
N ARG A 290 -23.22 9.95 -6.72
CA ARG A 290 -22.09 9.89 -7.66
C ARG A 290 -21.43 8.51 -7.54
N ARG A 291 -20.88 8.03 -8.66
CA ARG A 291 -20.08 6.80 -8.72
C ARG A 291 -18.98 6.86 -7.66
N SER A 292 -18.79 5.77 -6.91
CA SER A 292 -17.66 5.67 -5.97
C SER A 292 -16.35 5.73 -6.75
N GLN A 293 -15.37 6.49 -6.25
CA GLN A 293 -14.03 6.54 -6.86
C GLN A 293 -13.32 5.19 -6.78
N ILE A 294 -13.70 4.32 -5.83
CA ILE A 294 -13.21 2.94 -5.76
C ILE A 294 -13.70 2.14 -6.95
N GLN A 295 -14.98 2.30 -7.34
CA GLN A 295 -15.49 1.69 -8.56
C GLN A 295 -14.76 2.24 -9.79
N THR A 296 -14.62 3.58 -9.91
CA THR A 296 -13.87 4.21 -11.01
C THR A 296 -12.46 3.64 -11.15
N PHE A 297 -11.76 3.41 -10.02
CA PHE A 297 -10.47 2.72 -10.00
C PHE A 297 -10.59 1.30 -10.57
N LEU A 298 -11.50 0.47 -10.04
CA LEU A 298 -11.67 -0.93 -10.45
C LEU A 298 -11.98 -1.04 -11.95
N ASP A 299 -12.80 -0.12 -12.50
CA ASP A 299 -13.14 -0.08 -13.93
C ASP A 299 -11.90 0.20 -14.81
N HIS A 300 -11.08 1.19 -14.43
CA HIS A 300 -9.93 1.65 -15.25
C HIS A 300 -8.64 0.85 -14.98
N ASN A 301 -8.53 0.24 -13.80
CA ASN A 301 -7.47 -0.70 -13.45
C ASN A 301 -7.78 -2.10 -13.98
N THR A 302 -9.03 -2.40 -14.36
CA THR A 302 -9.50 -3.75 -14.72
C THR A 302 -9.38 -4.74 -13.55
N GLY A 303 -9.95 -4.35 -12.40
CA GLY A 303 -9.98 -5.13 -11.15
C GLY A 303 -9.13 -4.55 -10.03
N ALA A 304 -8.97 -5.34 -8.95
CA ALA A 304 -8.27 -4.96 -7.74
C ALA A 304 -6.78 -4.59 -7.96
N GLY A 305 -6.25 -3.70 -7.12
CA GLY A 305 -4.86 -3.23 -7.21
C GLY A 305 -4.52 -2.11 -6.22
N VAL A 306 -3.27 -1.66 -6.22
CA VAL A 306 -2.83 -0.55 -5.35
C VAL A 306 -3.37 0.79 -5.87
N GLN A 307 -4.16 1.46 -5.04
CA GLN A 307 -4.71 2.79 -5.30
C GLN A 307 -3.72 3.89 -4.97
N HIS A 308 -3.10 3.86 -3.78
CA HIS A 308 -2.14 4.89 -3.41
C HIS A 308 -1.08 4.43 -2.43
N LEU A 309 0.03 5.17 -2.43
CA LEU A 309 1.17 5.02 -1.55
C LEU A 309 1.36 6.32 -0.79
N ALA A 310 1.37 6.26 0.54
CA ALA A 310 1.55 7.43 1.39
C ALA A 310 3.01 7.56 1.82
N LEU A 311 3.64 8.67 1.45
CA LEU A 311 5.08 8.89 1.54
C LEU A 311 5.36 9.89 2.68
N ALA A 312 5.91 9.39 3.77
CA ALA A 312 6.14 10.19 4.97
C ALA A 312 7.35 11.12 4.83
N THR A 313 7.19 12.35 5.30
CA THR A 313 8.23 13.37 5.41
C THR A 313 8.15 14.08 6.76
N ASP A 314 9.27 14.61 7.23
CA ASP A 314 9.34 15.39 8.48
C ASP A 314 9.13 16.91 8.24
N ASP A 315 9.08 17.33 6.97
CA ASP A 315 8.81 18.70 6.53
C ASP A 315 8.01 18.65 5.22
N VAL A 316 6.69 18.51 5.36
CA VAL A 316 5.77 18.43 4.22
C VAL A 316 5.74 19.71 3.42
N LEU A 317 5.92 20.86 4.07
CA LEU A 317 5.84 22.18 3.42
C LEU A 317 7.03 22.39 2.47
N ARG A 318 8.26 22.06 2.92
CA ARG A 318 9.43 22.00 2.04
C ARG A 318 9.28 20.95 0.94
N THR A 319 8.86 19.72 1.31
CA THR A 319 8.72 18.63 0.34
C THR A 319 7.79 19.03 -0.80
N LEU A 320 6.66 19.66 -0.48
CA LEU A 320 5.66 20.09 -1.47
C LEU A 320 6.08 21.33 -2.24
N ARG A 321 6.83 22.28 -1.66
CA ARG A 321 7.45 23.37 -2.43
C ARG A 321 8.35 22.81 -3.55
N GLU A 322 9.20 21.84 -3.22
CA GLU A 322 10.07 21.19 -4.21
C GLU A 322 9.26 20.41 -5.26
N MET A 323 8.29 19.58 -4.87
CA MET A 323 7.46 18.84 -5.82
C MET A 323 6.66 19.76 -6.75
N ARG A 324 6.02 20.81 -6.20
CA ARG A 324 5.22 21.78 -6.98
C ARG A 324 6.06 22.62 -7.93
N ALA A 325 7.31 22.93 -7.58
CA ALA A 325 8.25 23.60 -8.50
C ALA A 325 8.53 22.78 -9.77
N ARG A 326 8.26 21.47 -9.75
CA ARG A 326 8.58 20.52 -10.83
C ARG A 326 7.35 20.02 -11.59
N SER A 327 6.12 20.24 -11.10
CA SER A 327 4.87 19.82 -11.74
C SER A 327 4.78 20.23 -13.21
N ARG A 328 5.05 21.52 -13.52
CA ARG A 328 4.98 22.06 -14.90
C ARG A 328 6.08 21.58 -15.85
N MET A 329 7.09 20.88 -15.33
CA MET A 329 8.26 20.38 -16.08
C MET A 329 8.33 18.84 -16.09
N GLY A 330 7.17 18.17 -15.96
CA GLY A 330 7.07 16.71 -16.02
C GLY A 330 6.98 16.00 -14.67
N GLY A 331 6.99 16.72 -13.55
CA GLY A 331 6.78 16.17 -12.21
C GLY A 331 5.33 15.69 -11.96
N PHE A 332 4.90 15.80 -10.71
CA PHE A 332 3.55 15.40 -10.30
C PHE A 332 2.66 16.62 -10.03
N ASP A 333 1.44 16.58 -10.56
CA ASP A 333 0.37 17.50 -10.22
C ASP A 333 -0.29 17.09 -8.90
N PHE A 334 -0.90 18.05 -8.22
CA PHE A 334 -1.67 17.83 -6.99
C PHE A 334 -3.16 18.08 -7.20
N MET A 335 -3.98 17.50 -6.32
CA MET A 335 -5.40 17.82 -6.26
C MET A 335 -5.64 19.31 -5.96
N PRO A 336 -6.80 19.87 -6.37
CA PRO A 336 -7.14 21.27 -6.13
C PRO A 336 -7.12 21.60 -4.63
N SER A 337 -6.63 22.79 -4.28
CA SER A 337 -6.65 23.26 -2.89
C SER A 337 -8.09 23.37 -2.37
N PRO A 338 -8.36 22.99 -1.10
CA PRO A 338 -9.59 23.32 -0.41
C PRO A 338 -9.94 24.82 -0.48
N PRO A 339 -11.23 25.20 -0.40
CA PRO A 339 -11.63 26.60 -0.39
C PRO A 339 -11.11 27.32 0.87
N PRO A 340 -10.87 28.66 0.85
CA PRO A 340 -10.35 29.42 2.00
C PRO A 340 -11.14 29.24 3.30
N THR A 341 -12.45 28.97 3.20
CA THR A 341 -13.31 28.65 4.34
C THR A 341 -12.88 27.40 5.12
N TYR A 342 -12.15 26.48 4.51
CA TYR A 342 -11.52 25.34 5.19
C TYR A 342 -10.39 25.80 6.12
N TYR A 343 -9.49 26.66 5.63
CA TYR A 343 -8.33 27.16 6.39
C TYR A 343 -8.75 28.15 7.49
N ALA A 344 -9.76 28.98 7.24
CA ALA A 344 -10.40 29.79 8.28
C ALA A 344 -10.94 28.92 9.45
N ASN A 345 -11.49 27.75 9.15
CA ASN A 345 -11.91 26.77 10.17
C ASN A 345 -10.75 25.97 10.78
N LEU A 346 -9.62 25.84 10.08
CA LEU A 346 -8.44 25.10 10.55
C LEU A 346 -7.82 25.76 11.78
N ARG A 347 -7.75 27.10 11.82
CA ARG A 347 -7.29 27.88 12.98
C ARG A 347 -7.90 27.40 14.30
N ARG A 348 -9.22 27.26 14.33
CA ARG A 348 -9.97 26.78 15.52
C ARG A 348 -9.68 25.31 15.88
N ARG A 349 -9.24 24.48 14.92
CA ARG A 349 -8.96 23.05 15.17
C ARG A 349 -7.51 22.79 15.56
N ALA A 350 -6.54 23.55 15.04
CA ALA A 350 -5.11 23.21 15.13
C ALA A 350 -4.17 24.39 15.39
N GLY A 351 -4.66 25.60 15.68
CA GLY A 351 -3.84 26.80 15.89
C GLY A 351 -2.95 26.81 17.13
N ASP A 352 -3.10 25.84 18.02
CA ASP A 352 -2.23 25.54 19.16
C ASP A 352 -1.10 24.54 18.83
N VAL A 353 -1.09 23.98 17.61
CA VAL A 353 -0.03 23.07 17.11
C VAL A 353 0.64 23.62 15.85
N LEU A 354 -0.09 24.34 15.00
CA LEU A 354 0.42 25.01 13.80
C LEU A 354 0.37 26.53 14.00
N SER A 355 1.46 27.23 13.70
CA SER A 355 1.49 28.69 13.70
C SER A 355 0.63 29.28 12.58
N GLU A 356 0.30 30.56 12.66
CA GLU A 356 -0.44 31.27 11.61
C GLU A 356 0.30 31.27 10.26
N GLU A 357 1.63 31.34 10.29
CA GLU A 357 2.49 31.22 9.10
C GLU A 357 2.38 29.81 8.49
N GLN A 358 2.40 28.76 9.32
CA GLN A 358 2.25 27.37 8.86
C GLN A 358 0.85 27.10 8.31
N ILE A 359 -0.20 27.67 8.91
CA ILE A 359 -1.58 27.57 8.40
C ILE A 359 -1.70 28.28 7.05
N LYS A 360 -1.07 29.45 6.90
CA LYS A 360 -1.02 30.18 5.62
C LYS A 360 -0.24 29.42 4.54
N GLU A 361 0.89 28.82 4.88
CA GLU A 361 1.66 27.97 3.96
C GLU A 361 0.87 26.69 3.58
N CYS A 362 0.09 26.12 4.52
CA CYS A 362 -0.85 25.04 4.20
C CYS A 362 -1.95 25.48 3.20
N GLU A 363 -2.47 26.70 3.33
CA GLU A 363 -3.47 27.28 2.40
C GLU A 363 -2.88 27.50 1.00
N GLU A 364 -1.71 28.14 0.91
CA GLU A 364 -1.00 28.41 -0.34
C GLU A 364 -0.63 27.12 -1.09
N ILE A 365 -0.23 26.07 -0.37
CA ILE A 365 0.22 24.79 -0.93
C ILE A 365 -0.94 23.77 -1.07
N GLY A 366 -2.13 24.04 -0.54
CA GLY A 366 -3.30 23.16 -0.64
C GLY A 366 -3.27 21.94 0.29
N VAL A 367 -2.55 22.02 1.41
CA VAL A 367 -2.38 20.92 2.37
C VAL A 367 -3.65 20.70 3.18
N LEU A 368 -4.09 19.45 3.26
CA LEU A 368 -5.15 19.01 4.15
C LEU A 368 -4.56 18.74 5.53
N VAL A 369 -5.14 19.36 6.56
CA VAL A 369 -4.77 19.12 7.95
C VAL A 369 -5.94 18.47 8.68
N ASP A 370 -5.65 17.45 9.48
CA ASP A 370 -6.60 16.84 10.40
C ASP A 370 -6.06 16.84 11.84
N ARG A 371 -6.95 16.68 12.83
CA ARG A 371 -6.61 16.63 14.27
C ARG A 371 -7.45 15.60 15.02
N ASP A 372 -6.82 14.91 15.96
CA ASP A 372 -7.44 14.16 17.05
C ASP A 372 -6.76 14.51 18.39
N ASP A 373 -7.16 13.82 19.46
CA ASP A 373 -6.63 13.99 20.83
C ASP A 373 -5.15 13.61 20.98
N GLN A 374 -4.57 13.10 19.89
CA GLN A 374 -3.38 12.28 19.91
C GLN A 374 -2.25 12.91 19.06
N GLY A 375 -2.57 13.60 17.96
CA GLY A 375 -1.61 14.42 17.20
C GLY A 375 -2.22 15.24 16.05
N VAL A 376 -1.36 15.80 15.20
CA VAL A 376 -1.72 16.51 13.97
C VAL A 376 -1.23 15.74 12.74
N LEU A 377 -2.02 15.77 11.67
CA LEU A 377 -1.78 15.04 10.43
C LEU A 377 -1.91 16.03 9.28
N LEU A 378 -0.82 16.25 8.56
CA LEU A 378 -0.77 17.04 7.33
C LEU A 378 -0.65 16.06 6.17
N GLN A 379 -1.46 16.22 5.14
CA GLN A 379 -1.44 15.37 3.96
C GLN A 379 -1.85 16.12 2.69
N ILE A 380 -1.42 15.64 1.54
CA ILE A 380 -1.93 16.07 0.24
C ILE A 380 -1.83 14.92 -0.75
N PHE A 381 -2.70 14.93 -1.75
CA PHE A 381 -2.78 13.89 -2.77
C PHE A 381 -2.34 14.43 -4.13
N THR A 382 -1.57 13.63 -4.85
CA THR A 382 -1.29 13.91 -6.27
C THR A 382 -2.54 13.66 -7.10
N LYS A 383 -2.56 14.19 -8.32
CA LYS A 383 -3.35 13.58 -9.41
C LYS A 383 -2.80 12.16 -9.70
N PRO A 384 -3.48 11.32 -10.50
CA PRO A 384 -2.93 10.04 -10.93
C PRO A 384 -1.52 10.18 -11.51
N VAL A 385 -0.65 9.22 -11.19
CA VAL A 385 0.77 9.25 -11.60
C VAL A 385 1.02 8.58 -12.95
N GLY A 386 0.06 7.79 -13.46
CA GLY A 386 0.00 7.33 -14.85
C GLY A 386 -1.17 7.96 -15.62
N ASP A 387 -1.44 7.44 -16.83
CA ASP A 387 -2.48 8.00 -17.73
C ASP A 387 -3.91 7.75 -17.25
N ARG A 388 -4.12 6.69 -16.46
CA ARG A 388 -5.43 6.23 -16.00
C ARG A 388 -5.78 6.83 -14.64
N PRO A 389 -7.07 7.00 -14.29
CA PRO A 389 -7.51 7.43 -12.97
C PRO A 389 -7.41 6.31 -11.92
N THR A 390 -6.22 5.71 -11.79
CA THR A 390 -5.94 4.56 -10.93
C THR A 390 -5.00 4.94 -9.79
N ILE A 391 -3.69 4.76 -9.98
CA ILE A 391 -2.70 4.98 -8.93
C ILE A 391 -2.34 6.45 -8.75
N PHE A 392 -2.31 6.92 -7.50
CA PHE A 392 -1.81 8.24 -7.08
C PHE A 392 -0.91 8.14 -5.85
N LEU A 393 -0.33 9.25 -5.41
CA LEU A 393 0.53 9.31 -4.22
C LEU A 393 -0.09 10.24 -3.17
N GLU A 394 0.07 9.91 -1.90
CA GLU A 394 -0.14 10.83 -0.78
C GLU A 394 1.22 11.27 -0.23
N ILE A 395 1.40 12.55 0.06
CA ILE A 395 2.57 13.04 0.82
C ILE A 395 2.07 13.42 2.20
N ILE A 396 2.65 12.82 3.25
CA ILE A 396 2.11 12.82 4.62
C ILE A 396 3.17 13.27 5.64
N GLN A 397 2.75 14.05 6.63
CA GLN A 397 3.51 14.33 7.84
C GLN A 397 2.62 14.13 9.07
N ARG A 398 3.11 13.34 10.03
CA ARG A 398 2.47 13.11 11.32
C ARG A 398 3.23 13.90 12.38
N ILE A 399 2.53 14.70 13.19
CA ILE A 399 3.10 15.49 14.29
C ILE A 399 2.51 14.96 15.61
N GLY A 400 3.39 14.64 16.57
CA GLY A 400 3.02 14.02 17.85
C GLY A 400 3.37 12.53 17.90
N CYS A 401 2.94 11.88 18.99
CA CYS A 401 3.24 10.47 19.32
C CYS A 401 4.71 10.08 19.36
N MET A 402 5.54 10.94 19.95
CA MET A 402 6.93 10.60 20.19
C MET A 402 7.01 9.67 21.41
N MET A 403 7.23 8.39 21.13
CA MET A 403 7.61 7.37 22.10
C MET A 403 9.14 7.41 22.29
N LYS A 404 9.62 6.76 23.35
CA LYS A 404 11.04 6.39 23.50
C LYS A 404 11.12 4.86 23.56
N ASP A 405 12.14 4.29 22.93
CA ASP A 405 12.50 2.90 23.14
C ASP A 405 13.26 2.72 24.46
N GLU A 406 13.62 1.46 24.80
CA GLU A 406 14.36 1.13 26.03
C GLU A 406 15.76 1.77 26.07
N GLU A 407 16.30 2.14 24.91
CA GLU A 407 17.59 2.84 24.74
C GLU A 407 17.42 4.38 24.86
N GLY A 408 16.20 4.87 25.06
CA GLY A 408 15.87 6.29 25.23
C GLY A 408 15.77 7.09 23.93
N LYS A 409 15.93 6.44 22.78
CA LYS A 409 15.87 7.05 21.45
C LYS A 409 14.40 7.27 21.06
N ALA A 410 14.12 8.47 20.55
CA ALA A 410 12.76 8.87 20.21
C ALA A 410 12.34 8.27 18.86
N TYR A 411 11.16 7.66 18.83
CA TYR A 411 10.51 7.17 17.61
C TYR A 411 9.04 7.58 17.59
N GLN A 412 8.46 7.70 16.40
CA GLN A 412 7.04 7.98 16.25
C GLN A 412 6.26 6.67 16.10
N LYS A 413 5.17 6.49 16.87
CA LYS A 413 4.33 5.30 16.75
C LYS A 413 3.67 5.23 15.36
N GLY A 414 3.73 4.05 14.74
CA GLY A 414 3.17 3.81 13.40
C GLY A 414 1.66 4.04 13.32
N GLY A 415 1.22 4.61 12.19
CA GLY A 415 -0.20 4.73 11.79
C GLY A 415 -1.12 5.57 12.69
N TYR A 416 -0.61 6.17 13.76
CA TYR A 416 -1.29 6.53 15.02
C TYR A 416 -2.48 7.54 14.94
N LYS A 417 -2.98 7.85 13.75
CA LYS A 417 -4.13 8.73 13.49
C LYS A 417 -5.17 8.15 12.50
N GLY A 418 -4.92 6.94 12.00
CA GLY A 418 -5.64 6.44 10.82
C GLY A 418 -5.40 7.31 9.58
N MET A 419 -6.27 7.15 8.58
CA MET A 419 -6.12 7.70 7.22
C MET A 419 -7.28 8.63 6.82
N ARG A 420 -7.75 9.44 7.76
CA ARG A 420 -9.00 10.23 7.64
C ARG A 420 -9.04 11.30 6.53
N GLY A 421 -7.96 11.63 5.80
CA GLY A 421 -8.01 12.71 4.80
C GLY A 421 -8.29 12.28 3.36
N ALA A 422 -8.30 10.97 3.06
CA ALA A 422 -8.78 10.42 1.78
C ALA A 422 -10.19 10.94 1.40
N ARG A 423 -10.99 11.35 2.41
CA ARG A 423 -12.28 12.05 2.32
C ARG A 423 -12.34 13.18 1.30
N ARG A 424 -11.23 13.88 1.04
CA ARG A 424 -11.19 15.08 0.18
C ARG A 424 -10.29 14.95 -1.06
N ALA A 425 -9.51 13.87 -1.17
CA ALA A 425 -8.83 13.49 -2.41
C ALA A 425 -9.84 13.10 -3.52
N CYS A 426 -11.04 12.67 -3.12
CA CYS A 426 -12.01 11.98 -3.96
C CYS A 426 -13.10 12.88 -4.57
N GLY A 427 -13.01 14.20 -4.41
CA GLY A 427 -14.04 15.19 -4.77
C GLY A 427 -14.01 15.67 -6.23
#